data_AF-X1PIL0-F1
#
_entry.id   AF-X1PIL0-F1
#
_cell.length_a   1.000
_cell.length_b   1.000
_cell.length_c   1.000
_cell.angle_alpha   90.00
_cell.angle_beta   90.00
_cell.angle_gamma   90.00
#
_symmetry.space_group_name_H-M   'P 1'
#
loop_
_entity.id
_entity.type
_entity.pdbx_description
1 polymer ?
#
loop_
_entity_poly.entity_id
_entity_poly.type
_entity_poly.pdbx_seq_one_letter_code
_entity_poly.pdbx_strand_id
1 'polypeptide(L)' 'MKGSYVLLIELPEEQTITIGSLKAIYFPRGYYAYIGSAMGGFKSRLNRHLKSNKKPHWHID' A
#
# COMPACT_ATOMS: atom_id res chain seq x y z
N MET A 1 -1.09 -5.92 -20.68
CA MET A 1 -2.34 -6.07 -19.91
C MET A 1 -2.56 -4.78 -19.14
N LYS A 2 -3.79 -4.25 -19.20
CA LYS A 2 -4.24 -3.09 -18.43
C LYS A 2 -5.23 -3.57 -17.39
N GLY A 3 -5.30 -2.92 -16.25
CA GLY A 3 -6.27 -3.25 -15.22
C GLY A 3 -6.04 -2.45 -13.96
N SER A 4 -6.91 -2.68 -12.98
CA SER A 4 -6.76 -2.15 -11.63
C SER A 4 -6.51 -3.31 -10.65
N TYR A 5 -5.88 -3.02 -9.53
CA TYR A 5 -5.73 -3.96 -8.43
C TYR A 5 -6.00 -3.26 -7.12
N VAL A 6 -6.33 -4.07 -6.11
CA VAL A 6 -6.50 -3.61 -4.74
C VAL A 6 -5.44 -4.29 -3.89
N LEU A 7 -4.69 -3.49 -3.13
CA LEU A 7 -3.88 -4.00 -2.03
C LEU A 7 -4.72 -3.87 -0.77
N LEU A 8 -5.02 -5.01 -0.16
CA LEU A 8 -5.66 -5.06 1.15
C LEU A 8 -4.57 -5.16 2.21
N ILE A 9 -4.50 -4.18 3.09
CA ILE A 9 -3.51 -4.08 4.16
C ILE A 9 -4.26 -4.24 5.47
N GLU A 10 -3.92 -5.29 6.21
CA GLU A 10 -4.47 -5.52 7.54
C GLU A 10 -3.72 -4.70 8.58
N LEU A 11 -4.48 -3.96 9.38
CA LEU A 11 -4.03 -3.36 10.61
C LEU A 11 -4.71 -4.07 11.78
N PRO A 12 -4.05 -5.05 12.43
CA PRO A 12 -4.69 -5.88 13.46
C PRO A 12 -5.06 -5.08 14.72
N GLU A 13 -4.28 -4.05 15.03
CA GLU A 13 -4.44 -3.21 16.21
C GLU A 13 -4.40 -1.74 15.81
N GLU A 14 -5.26 -0.91 16.42
CA GLU A 14 -5.23 0.52 16.18
C GLU A 14 -3.89 1.13 16.61
N GLN A 15 -3.41 2.11 15.85
CA GLN A 15 -2.13 2.74 16.15
C GLN A 15 -2.10 4.21 15.75
N THR A 16 -1.34 4.98 16.51
CA THR A 16 -1.01 6.36 16.15
C THR A 16 0.36 6.38 15.48
N ILE A 17 0.40 6.76 14.20
CA ILE A 17 1.60 6.76 13.38
C ILE A 17 2.06 8.21 13.15
N THR A 18 3.32 8.49 13.46
CA THR A 18 3.93 9.80 13.17
C THR A 18 4.40 9.85 11.71
N ILE A 19 3.78 10.72 10.92
CA ILE A 19 4.05 10.86 9.48
C ILE A 19 4.64 12.25 9.22
N GLY A 20 5.96 12.39 9.36
CA GLY A 20 6.70 13.61 8.99
C GLY A 20 6.01 14.91 9.44
N SER A 21 5.77 15.83 8.49
CA SER A 21 5.08 17.10 8.75
C SER A 21 3.58 16.97 9.05
N LEU A 22 2.96 15.83 8.73
CA LEU A 22 1.56 15.53 9.06
C LEU A 22 1.36 15.16 10.53
N LYS A 23 2.45 15.05 11.30
CA LYS A 23 2.46 14.72 12.72
C LYS A 23 1.81 13.34 12.97
N ALA A 24 1.35 13.13 14.20
CA ALA A 24 0.73 11.89 14.65
C ALA A 24 -0.70 11.78 14.12
N ILE A 25 -0.99 10.71 13.39
CA ILE A 25 -2.32 10.39 12.85
C ILE A 25 -2.77 9.07 13.47
N TYR A 26 -4.01 9.02 13.96
CA TYR A 26 -4.62 7.80 14.48
C TYR A 26 -5.20 6.95 13.34
N PHE A 27 -4.85 5.66 13.34
CA PHE A 27 -5.30 4.65 12.40
C PHE A 27 -6.11 3.59 13.17
N PRO A 28 -7.44 3.54 12.99
CA PRO A 28 -8.27 2.49 13.56
C PRO A 28 -7.87 1.09 13.07
N ARG A 29 -8.02 0.07 13.90
CA ARG A 29 -7.86 -1.33 13.45
C ARG A 29 -8.80 -1.63 12.27
N GLY A 30 -8.35 -2.48 11.36
CA GLY A 30 -9.16 -2.93 10.23
C GLY A 30 -8.36 -3.10 8.95
N TYR A 31 -9.06 -3.20 7.83
CA TYR A 31 -8.44 -3.31 6.53
C TYR A 31 -8.42 -1.96 5.82
N TYR A 32 -7.25 -1.62 5.28
CA TYR A 32 -7.03 -0.47 4.42
C TYR A 32 -6.89 -0.94 2.99
N ALA A 33 -7.59 -0.29 2.06
CA ALA A 33 -7.55 -0.61 0.65
C ALA A 33 -6.80 0.48 -0.11
N TYR A 34 -5.73 0.11 -0.82
CA TYR A 34 -5.12 0.95 -1.85
C TYR A 34 -5.58 0.47 -3.23
N ILE A 35 -6.15 1.38 -4.02
CA ILE A 35 -6.64 1.09 -5.37
C ILE A 35 -5.65 1.68 -6.38
N GLY A 36 -4.90 0.79 -7.04
CA GLY A 36 -3.92 1.17 -8.06
C GLY A 36 -4.47 0.93 -9.47
N SER A 37 -4.33 1.92 -10.36
CA SER A 37 -4.55 1.73 -11.78
C SER A 37 -3.23 1.36 -12.47
N ALA A 38 -3.20 0.25 -13.18
CA ALA A 38 -2.05 -0.15 -13.99
C ALA A 38 -2.45 -0.17 -15.47
N MET A 39 -2.64 1.04 -16.02
CA MET A 39 -2.90 1.27 -17.45
C MET A 39 -1.67 1.01 -18.34
N GLY A 40 -0.50 0.86 -17.70
CA GLY A 40 0.74 0.29 -18.25
C GLY A 40 1.58 -0.27 -17.10
N GLY A 41 2.30 -1.38 -17.31
CA GLY A 41 3.12 -1.99 -16.25
C GLY A 41 2.34 -2.79 -15.19
N PHE A 42 1.20 -3.41 -15.55
CA PHE A 42 0.42 -4.26 -14.63
C PHE A 42 1.25 -5.41 -14.05
N LYS A 43 1.97 -6.15 -14.90
CA LYS A 43 2.80 -7.28 -14.46
C LYS A 43 3.94 -6.83 -13.54
N SER A 44 4.60 -5.71 -13.83
CA SER A 44 5.71 -5.23 -12.99
C SER A 44 5.24 -4.79 -11.61
N ARG A 45 4.11 -4.07 -11.52
CA ARG A 45 3.48 -3.70 -10.24
C ARG A 45 3.06 -4.93 -9.44
N LEU A 46 2.34 -5.87 -10.06
CA LEU A 46 1.93 -7.10 -9.40
C LEU A 46 3.15 -7.88 -8.88
N ASN A 47 4.18 -8.06 -9.71
CA ASN A 47 5.42 -8.74 -9.30
C ASN A 47 6.13 -8.01 -8.15
N ARG A 48 6.14 -6.67 -8.15
CA ARG A 48 6.65 -5.88 -7.02
C ARG A 48 5.83 -6.13 -5.76
N HIS A 49 4.51 -6.15 -5.84
CA HIS A 49 3.65 -6.38 -4.67
C HIS A 49 3.79 -7.79 -4.11
N LEU A 50 3.92 -8.80 -4.97
CA LEU A 50 4.10 -10.22 -4.60
C LEU A 50 5.50 -10.56 -4.07
N LYS A 51 6.51 -9.69 -4.27
CA LYS A 51 7.86 -9.95 -3.78
C LYS A 51 7.93 -9.81 -2.25
N SER A 52 8.32 -10.88 -1.56
CA SER A 52 8.42 -10.91 -0.09
C SER A 52 9.51 -10.00 0.47
N ASN A 53 10.64 -9.89 -0.21
CA ASN A 53 11.75 -9.01 0.19
C ASN A 53 11.98 -7.91 -0.85
N LYS A 54 11.54 -6.70 -0.54
CA LYS A 54 11.68 -5.51 -1.39
C LYS A 54 12.03 -4.32 -0.53
N LYS A 55 12.83 -3.40 -1.07
CA LYS A 55 13.08 -2.13 -0.41
C LYS A 55 11.79 -1.31 -0.44
N PRO A 56 11.34 -0.74 0.69
CA PRO A 56 10.22 0.18 0.69
C PRO A 56 10.58 1.41 -0.16
N HIS A 57 9.61 1.85 -0.96
CA HIS A 57 9.67 3.12 -1.68
C HIS A 57 8.66 4.07 -1.07
N TRP A 58 8.87 5.38 -1.25
CA TRP A 58 7.93 6.40 -0.77
C TRP A 58 6.54 6.25 -1.41
N HIS A 59 6.48 5.77 -2.66
CA HIS A 59 5.26 5.44 -3.37
C HIS A 59 4.95 3.96 -3.23
N ILE A 60 3.71 3.60 -2.90
CA ILE A 60 3.29 2.22 -2.65
C ILE A 60 3.44 1.34 -3.90
N ASP A 61 3.07 1.86 -5.09
CA ASP A 61 3.30 1.23 -6.41
C ASP A 61 4.71 1.45 -6.95
#